data_AF-R1AXI3-F1
#
_entry.id   AF-R1AXI3-F1
#
_cell.length_a   1.000
_cell.length_b   1.000
_cell.length_c   1.000
_cell.angle_alpha   90.00
_cell.angle_beta   90.00
_cell.angle_gamma   90.00
#
_symmetry.space_group_name_H-M   'P 1'
#
loop_
_entity.id
_entity.type
_entity.pdbx_description
1 polymer ?
#
loop_
_entity_poly.entity_id
_entity_poly.type
_entity_poly.pdbx_seq_one_letter_code
_entity_poly.pdbx_strand_id
1 'polypeptide(L)'
;MAIDEEYLRVNLKNDFKEVFKADSEKYLHENIKISLAIAAFIEKRVTLARAAELADKNLSEFIKILTRYQIPWMEYTEDTFLQDEKTLEELRGIEND
;
A
#
# COMPACT_ATOMS: atom_id res chain seq x y z
N MET A 1 -11.55 26.91 13.48
CA MET A 1 -10.10 27.06 13.70
C MET A 1 -9.40 26.29 12.61
N ALA A 2 -8.56 26.94 11.80
CA ALA A 2 -7.65 26.21 10.93
C ALA A 2 -6.64 25.51 11.85
N ILE A 3 -6.61 24.19 11.84
CA ILE A 3 -5.53 23.43 12.47
C ILE A 3 -4.36 23.63 11.51
N ASP A 4 -3.36 24.42 11.90
CA ASP A 4 -2.09 24.45 11.18
C ASP A 4 -1.55 23.02 11.21
N GLU A 5 -1.54 22.35 10.06
CA GLU A 5 -0.96 21.01 9.96
C GLU A 5 0.55 21.12 10.24
N GLU A 6 1.01 20.52 11.34
CA GLU A 6 2.43 20.44 11.64
C GLU A 6 3.09 19.43 10.69
N TYR A 7 3.91 19.93 9.76
CA TYR A 7 4.65 19.10 8.82
C TYR A 7 6.03 18.71 9.37
N LEU A 8 6.40 17.44 9.19
CA LEU A 8 7.75 16.95 9.44
C LEU A 8 8.69 17.33 8.29
N ARG A 9 9.80 18.02 8.60
CA ARG A 9 10.88 18.28 7.62
C ARG A 9 11.85 17.12 7.58
N VAL A 10 12.09 16.57 6.39
CA VAL A 10 13.02 15.46 6.16
C VAL A 10 14.08 15.90 5.15
N ASN A 11 15.36 15.68 5.48
CA ASN A 11 16.48 15.95 4.58
C ASN A 11 16.86 14.65 3.85
N LEU A 12 16.94 14.71 2.53
CA LEU A 12 17.29 13.60 1.65
C LEU A 12 18.43 14.00 0.72
N LYS A 13 19.20 13.00 0.25
CA LYS A 13 20.21 13.22 -0.79
C LYS A 13 19.55 13.62 -2.10
N ASN A 14 20.21 14.48 -2.87
CA ASN A 14 19.70 14.91 -4.18
C ASN A 14 19.58 13.76 -5.18
N ASP A 15 20.39 12.71 -5.05
CA ASP A 15 20.38 11.50 -5.88
C ASP A 15 18.99 10.84 -5.94
N PHE A 16 18.16 11.01 -4.90
CA PHE A 16 16.79 10.50 -4.91
C PHE A 16 15.91 11.13 -5.99
N LYS A 17 16.17 12.38 -6.40
CA LYS A 17 15.44 13.02 -7.51
C LYS A 17 15.66 12.25 -8.82
N GLU A 18 16.88 11.79 -9.04
CA GLU A 18 17.26 11.03 -10.25
C GLU A 18 16.68 9.61 -10.21
N VAL A 19 16.80 8.91 -9.08
CA VAL A 19 16.28 7.55 -8.90
C VAL A 19 14.77 7.49 -9.09
N PHE A 20 14.04 8.44 -8.51
CA PHE A 20 12.57 8.49 -8.62
C PHE A 20 12.07 9.19 -9.88
N LYS A 21 12.97 9.70 -10.73
CA LYS A 21 12.63 10.50 -11.93
C LYS A 21 11.55 11.54 -11.62
N ALA A 22 11.69 12.21 -10.48
CA ALA A 22 10.66 13.08 -9.97
C ALA A 22 10.72 14.45 -10.68
N ASP A 23 9.81 14.68 -11.61
CA ASP A 23 9.67 15.97 -12.30
C ASP A 23 9.16 17.09 -11.38
N SER A 24 8.68 16.74 -10.17
CA SER A 24 8.21 17.69 -9.16
C SER A 24 8.47 17.22 -7.73
N GLU A 25 8.64 18.18 -6.82
CA GLU A 25 8.78 17.92 -5.38
C GLU A 25 7.53 17.24 -4.79
N LYS A 26 6.35 17.52 -5.34
CA LYS A 26 5.09 16.88 -4.94
C LYS A 26 5.11 15.37 -5.19
N TYR A 27 5.62 14.94 -6.35
CA TYR A 27 5.74 13.52 -6.67
C TYR A 27 6.71 12.79 -5.73
N LEU A 28 7.83 13.44 -5.41
CA LEU A 28 8.79 12.88 -4.46
C LEU A 28 8.18 12.77 -3.06
N HIS A 29 7.46 13.80 -2.60
CA HIS A 29 6.80 13.82 -1.31
C HIS A 29 5.75 12.70 -1.18
N GLU A 30 4.93 12.49 -2.20
CA GLU A 30 3.94 11.40 -2.23
C GLU A 30 4.59 10.03 -2.15
N ASN A 31 5.67 9.80 -2.92
CA ASN A 31 6.41 8.54 -2.85
C ASN A 31 7.04 8.29 -1.48
N ILE A 32 7.55 9.35 -0.83
CA ILE A 32 8.11 9.24 0.52
C ILE A 32 7.03 8.85 1.53
N LYS A 33 5.85 9.49 1.50
CA LYS A 33 4.72 9.14 2.37
C LYS A 33 4.31 7.69 2.21
N ILE A 34 4.11 7.25 0.97
CA ILE A 34 3.75 5.86 0.66
C ILE A 34 4.83 4.90 1.17
N SER A 35 6.10 5.20 0.91
CA SER A 35 7.21 4.33 1.34
C SER A 35 7.29 4.21 2.86
N LEU A 36 7.08 5.31 3.59
CA LEU A 36 7.10 5.30 5.05
C LEU A 36 5.88 4.58 5.64
N ALA A 37 4.70 4.76 5.05
CA ALA A 37 3.50 4.04 5.44
C ALA A 37 3.64 2.53 5.22
N ILE A 38 4.22 2.12 4.10
CA ILE A 38 4.56 0.72 3.81
C ILE A 38 5.51 0.17 4.87
N ALA A 39 6.61 0.88 5.17
CA ALA A 39 7.57 0.44 6.19
C ALA A 39 6.90 0.29 7.56
N ALA A 40 6.08 1.26 7.96
CA ALA A 40 5.34 1.21 9.22
C ALA A 40 4.36 0.02 9.29
N PHE A 41 3.72 -0.32 8.18
CA PHE A 41 2.83 -1.48 8.07
C PHE A 41 3.60 -2.81 8.17
N ILE A 42 4.67 -2.97 7.38
CA ILE A 42 5.51 -4.18 7.38
C ILE A 42 6.11 -4.43 8.77
N GLU A 43 6.56 -3.36 9.44
CA GLU A 43 7.08 -3.42 10.80
C GLU A 43 5.99 -3.60 11.88
N LYS A 44 4.72 -3.79 11.47
CA LYS A 44 3.56 -3.95 12.35
C LYS A 44 3.38 -2.83 13.37
N ARG A 45 3.87 -1.62 13.06
CA ARG A 45 3.71 -0.43 13.93
C ARG A 45 2.31 0.19 13.81
N VAL A 46 1.66 -0.01 12.67
CA VAL A 46 0.34 0.53 12.35
C VAL A 46 -0.52 -0.54 11.68
N THR A 47 -1.84 -0.39 11.76
CA THR A 47 -2.80 -1.22 11.01
C THR A 47 -2.79 -0.86 9.52
N LEU A 48 -3.33 -1.74 8.68
CA LEU A 48 -3.49 -1.48 7.24
C LEU A 48 -4.25 -0.18 6.97
N ALA A 49 -5.35 0.06 7.69
CA ALA A 49 -6.15 1.28 7.57
C ALA A 49 -5.35 2.53 7.97
N ARG A 50 -4.58 2.46 9.06
CA ARG A 50 -3.75 3.59 9.49
C ARG A 50 -2.58 3.86 8.54
N ALA A 51 -2.01 2.83 7.94
CA ALA A 51 -1.00 2.99 6.90
C ALA A 51 -1.57 3.67 5.65
N ALA A 52 -2.78 3.30 5.23
CA ALA A 52 -3.47 3.95 4.11
C ALA A 52 -3.70 5.45 4.39
N GLU A 53 -4.16 5.80 5.60
CA GLU A 53 -4.31 7.19 6.03
C GLU A 53 -2.98 7.97 5.98
N LEU A 54 -1.89 7.39 6.50
CA LEU A 54 -0.57 8.03 6.48
C LEU A 54 0.00 8.24 5.06
N ALA A 55 -0.47 7.43 4.10
CA ALA A 55 -0.12 7.55 2.70
C ALA A 55 -1.02 8.53 1.92
N ASP A 56 -1.99 9.18 2.57
CA ASP A 56 -3.07 9.96 1.92
C ASP A 56 -3.82 9.14 0.85
N LYS A 57 -4.03 7.85 1.12
CA LYS A 57 -4.76 6.92 0.24
C LYS A 57 -5.96 6.32 0.95
N ASN A 58 -6.99 6.00 0.18
CA ASN A 58 -8.03 5.12 0.72
C ASN A 58 -7.50 3.67 0.84
N LEU A 59 -8.21 2.85 1.60
CA LEU A 59 -7.80 1.46 1.88
C LEU A 59 -7.60 0.65 0.59
N SER A 60 -8.50 0.79 -0.40
CA SER A 60 -8.41 0.05 -1.67
C SER A 60 -7.21 0.48 -2.51
N GLU A 61 -6.91 1.78 -2.55
CA GLU A 61 -5.72 2.31 -3.21
C GLU A 61 -4.43 1.79 -2.56
N PHE A 62 -4.39 1.80 -1.22
CA PHE A 62 -3.23 1.32 -0.48
C PHE A 62 -3.02 -0.19 -0.67
N ILE A 63 -4.10 -0.98 -0.69
CA ILE A 63 -4.07 -2.40 -1.02
C ILE A 63 -3.50 -2.64 -2.42
N LYS A 64 -3.95 -1.88 -3.43
CA LYS A 64 -3.40 -1.98 -4.80
C LYS A 64 -1.90 -1.68 -4.84
N ILE A 65 -1.45 -0.71 -4.05
CA ILE A 65 -0.03 -0.38 -3.90
C ILE A 65 0.75 -1.55 -3.31
N LEU A 66 0.26 -2.15 -2.21
CA LEU A 66 0.91 -3.30 -1.57
C LEU A 66 0.97 -4.50 -2.52
N THR A 67 -0.12 -4.81 -3.22
CA THR A 67 -0.17 -5.87 -4.24
C THR A 67 0.85 -5.62 -5.37
N ARG A 68 0.97 -4.38 -5.86
CA ARG A 68 1.95 -4.01 -6.89
C ARG A 68 3.40 -4.24 -6.43
N TYR A 69 3.67 -3.98 -5.15
CA TYR A 69 4.98 -4.23 -4.54
C TYR A 69 5.16 -5.67 -4.03
N GLN A 70 4.18 -6.55 -4.28
CA GLN A 70 4.19 -7.94 -3.80
C GLN A 70 4.31 -8.06 -2.27
N ILE A 71 3.81 -7.06 -1.54
CA ILE A 71 3.79 -7.04 -0.08
C ILE A 71 2.51 -7.74 0.39
N PRO A 72 2.62 -8.84 1.17
CA PRO A 72 1.44 -9.51 1.73
C PRO A 72 0.77 -8.58 2.75
N TRP A 73 -0.47 -8.22 2.46
CA TRP A 73 -1.29 -7.31 3.28
C TRP A 73 -2.51 -7.98 3.90
N MET A 74 -2.89 -9.14 3.37
CA MET A 74 -3.73 -10.10 4.04
C MET A 74 -2.80 -11.08 4.76
N GLU A 75 -3.01 -11.32 6.05
CA GLU A 75 -2.65 -12.65 6.55
C GLU A 75 -3.52 -13.61 5.74
N TYR A 76 -2.89 -14.55 5.03
CA TYR A 76 -3.59 -15.69 4.47
C TYR A 76 -4.26 -16.41 5.65
N THR A 77 -5.48 -16.03 5.99
CA THR A 77 -6.31 -16.90 6.82
C THR A 77 -6.77 -18.00 5.89
N GLU A 78 -6.54 -19.26 6.28
CA GLU A 78 -6.87 -20.46 5.48
C GLU A 78 -8.30 -20.38 4.89
N ASP A 79 -9.21 -19.69 5.58
CA ASP A 79 -10.59 -19.41 5.13
C ASP A 79 -10.68 -18.65 3.79
N THR A 80 -9.83 -17.66 3.53
CA THR A 80 -9.87 -16.90 2.26
C THR A 80 -9.27 -17.69 1.10
N PHE A 81 -8.27 -18.52 1.38
CA PHE A 81 -7.71 -19.43 0.38
C PHE A 81 -8.71 -20.53 -0.01
N LEU A 82 -9.39 -21.13 0.98
CA LEU A 82 -10.44 -22.13 0.74
C LEU A 82 -11.61 -21.56 -0.06
N GLN A 83 -11.97 -20.29 0.17
CA GLN A 83 -13.07 -19.65 -0.55
C GLN A 83 -12.70 -19.32 -2.00
N ASP A 84 -11.47 -18.88 -2.27
CA ASP A 84 -10.95 -18.69 -3.62
C ASP A 84 -10.74 -20.03 -4.35
N GLU A 85 -10.22 -21.06 -3.68
CA GLU A 85 -10.07 -22.43 -4.23
C GLU A 85 -11.42 -23.01 -4.62
N LYS A 86 -12.42 -22.91 -3.74
CA LYS A 86 -13.78 -23.38 -4.02
C LYS A 86 -14.43 -22.66 -5.21
N THR A 87 -14.21 -21.34 -5.32
CA THR A 87 -14.70 -20.55 -6.46
C THR A 87 -14.03 -20.97 -7.76
N LEU A 88 -12.73 -21.29 -7.73
CA LEU A 88 -11.98 -21.78 -8.89
C LEU A 88 -12.37 -23.21 -9.29
N GLU A 89 -12.68 -24.10 -8.34
CA GLU A 89 -13.19 -25.44 -8.61
C GLU A 89 -14.59 -25.41 -9.24
N GLU A 90 -15.48 -24.56 -8.71
CA GLU A 90 -16.83 -24.37 -9.26
C GLU A 90 -16.77 -23.86 -10.72
N LEU A 91 -15.88 -22.90 -11.02
CA LEU A 91 -15.68 -22.42 -12.39
C LEU A 91 -15.11 -23.48 -13.34
N ARG A 92 -14.21 -24.36 -12.87
CA ARG A 92 -13.68 -25.48 -13.68
C ARG A 92 -14.70 -26.60 -13.90
N GLY A 93 -15.65 -26.76 -12.98
CA GLY A 93 -16.75 -27.73 -13.10
C GLY A 93 -17.83 -27.33 -14.10
N ILE A 94 -18.03 -26.02 -14.33
CA ILE A 94 -19.06 -25.49 -15.25
C ILE A 94 -18.64 -25.62 -16.73
N GLU A 95 -17.37 -25.86 -17.04
CA GLU A 95 -16.89 -26.05 -18.43
C GLU A 95 -17.16 -27.46 -19.01
N ASN A 96 -17.73 -28.40 -18.24
CA ASN A 96 -17.90 -29.80 -18.67
C ASN A 96 -19.36 -30.31 -18.77
N ASP A 97 -20.35 -29.43 -18.88
CA ASP A 97 -21.74 -29.81 -19.20
C ASP A 97 -22.25 -29.13 -20.49
#